data_AF-A0A386CA67-F1
#
_entry.id   AF-A0A386CA67-F1
#
_cell.length_a   1.000
_cell.length_b   1.000
_cell.length_c   1.000
_cell.angle_alpha   90.00
_cell.angle_beta   90.00
_cell.angle_gamma   90.00
#
_symmetry.space_group_name_H-M   'P 1'
#
loop_
_entity.id
_entity.type
_entity.pdbx_description
1 polymer ?
#
loop_
_entity_poly.entity_id
_entity_poly.type
_entity_poly.pdbx_seq_one_letter_code
_entity_poly.pdbx_strand_id
1 'polypeptide(L)'
;KRHNPRAGAGARTFVTDTTGATKHDVLELARDLDVRFMRLQFTDILGINKNVEIPASQFEKALSGDIMFDGSSIEGFVRIEESDMLLLPDLSTFQVFPWETRRIGSAG
;
A
#
# COMPACT_ATOMS: atom_id res chain seq x y z
N LYS A 1 -21.32 20.65 8.14
CA LYS A 1 -20.19 20.29 9.02
C LYS A 1 -20.16 18.78 9.15
N ARG A 2 -19.28 18.07 8.44
CA ARG A 2 -19.15 16.61 8.55
C ARG A 2 -18.07 16.33 9.60
N HIS A 3 -18.49 15.72 10.70
CA HIS A 3 -17.70 15.41 11.88
C HIS A 3 -16.93 14.11 11.60
N ASN A 4 -15.60 14.17 11.50
CA ASN A 4 -14.77 12.98 11.45
C ASN A 4 -14.66 12.41 12.88
N PRO A 5 -15.22 11.23 13.19
CA PRO A 5 -15.16 10.68 14.54
C PRO A 5 -13.71 10.29 14.84
N ARG A 6 -13.12 10.97 15.82
CA ARG A 6 -11.78 10.65 16.35
C ARG A 6 -11.76 9.21 16.82
N ALA A 7 -10.96 8.38 16.15
CA ALA A 7 -10.79 6.96 16.43
C ALA A 7 -10.29 6.73 17.86
N GLY A 8 -11.06 5.96 18.63
CA GLY A 8 -10.68 5.40 19.91
C GLY A 8 -10.49 3.88 19.82
N ALA A 9 -9.46 3.40 20.52
CA ALA A 9 -9.21 2.03 20.95
C ALA A 9 -8.97 0.92 19.89
N GLY A 10 -7.73 0.39 19.90
CA GLY A 10 -7.32 -0.87 19.28
C GLY A 10 -6.79 -0.74 17.85
N ALA A 11 -5.72 -1.46 17.52
CA ALA A 11 -5.24 -1.65 16.15
C ALA A 11 -6.30 -2.42 15.35
N ARG A 12 -7.34 -1.71 14.90
CA ARG A 12 -8.39 -2.25 14.05
C ARG A 12 -8.03 -1.94 12.61
N THR A 13 -7.61 -2.96 11.88
CA THR A 13 -7.56 -2.89 10.41
C THR A 13 -8.95 -2.50 9.91
N PHE A 14 -9.03 -1.45 9.11
CA PHE A 14 -10.25 -1.15 8.38
C PHE A 14 -10.31 -2.15 7.22
N VAL A 15 -11.05 -3.25 7.39
CA VAL A 15 -11.38 -4.13 6.26
C VAL A 15 -12.24 -3.31 5.33
N THR A 16 -11.65 -2.84 4.24
CA THR A 16 -12.36 -2.18 3.15
C THR A 16 -12.61 -3.25 2.11
N ASP A 17 -13.87 -3.55 1.83
CA ASP A 17 -14.20 -4.38 0.67
C ASP A 17 -14.01 -3.52 -0.58
N THR A 18 -12.92 -3.78 -1.30
CA THR A 18 -12.59 -3.10 -2.56
C THR A 18 -12.88 -3.98 -3.77
N THR A 19 -13.70 -5.03 -3.61
CA THR A 19 -14.12 -5.89 -4.73
C THR A 19 -14.86 -5.05 -5.77
N GLY A 20 -14.33 -5.01 -7.00
CA GLY A 20 -14.88 -4.20 -8.09
C GLY A 20 -14.56 -2.70 -8.01
N ALA A 21 -13.70 -2.28 -7.07
CA ALA A 21 -13.25 -0.90 -6.98
C ALA A 21 -12.37 -0.51 -8.18
N THR A 22 -12.49 0.74 -8.59
CA THR A 22 -11.65 1.35 -9.62
C THR A 22 -10.40 1.98 -8.99
N LYS A 23 -9.42 2.30 -9.83
CA LYS A 23 -8.26 3.11 -9.44
C LYS A 23 -8.67 4.43 -8.76
N HIS A 24 -9.74 5.06 -9.26
CA HIS A 24 -10.23 6.32 -8.70
C HIS A 24 -10.70 6.12 -7.25
N ASP A 25 -11.50 5.08 -7.00
CA ASP A 25 -12.04 4.79 -5.66
C ASP A 25 -10.92 4.58 -4.63
N VAL A 26 -9.85 3.86 -5.02
CA VAL A 26 -8.68 3.64 -4.14
C VAL A 26 -7.92 4.94 -3.87
N LEU A 27 -7.75 5.81 -4.86
CA LEU A 27 -7.10 7.12 -4.68
C LEU A 27 -7.92 8.04 -3.77
N GLU A 28 -9.23 8.06 -3.94
CA GLU A 28 -10.14 8.84 -3.09
C GLU A 28 -10.08 8.35 -1.64
N LEU A 29 -10.17 7.04 -1.44
CA LEU A 29 -10.10 6.44 -0.12
C LEU A 29 -8.76 6.71 0.56
N ALA A 30 -7.64 6.57 -0.16
CA ALA A 30 -6.32 6.86 0.37
C ALA A 30 -6.16 8.33 0.78
N ARG A 31 -6.75 9.26 0.01
CA ARG A 31 -6.78 10.70 0.33
C ARG A 31 -7.63 10.97 1.57
N ASP A 32 -8.84 10.43 1.61
CA ASP A 32 -9.81 10.66 2.69
C ASP A 32 -9.31 10.12 4.03
N LEU A 33 -8.52 9.05 3.99
CA LEU A 33 -7.85 8.45 5.13
C LEU A 33 -6.43 8.98 5.36
N ASP A 34 -5.99 10.05 4.69
CA ASP A 34 -4.65 10.66 4.85
C ASP A 34 -3.47 9.65 4.75
N VAL A 35 -3.58 8.65 3.88
CA VAL A 35 -2.56 7.63 3.66
C VAL A 35 -1.32 8.26 3.02
N ARG A 36 -0.15 8.10 3.65
CA ARG A 36 1.11 8.69 3.20
C ARG A 36 1.99 7.73 2.40
N PHE A 37 1.85 6.44 2.65
CA PHE A 37 2.63 5.38 2.01
C PHE A 37 1.74 4.19 1.67
N MET A 38 2.00 3.57 0.53
CA MET A 38 1.37 2.34 0.07
C MET A 38 2.45 1.29 -0.10
N ARG A 39 2.15 0.03 0.23
CA ARG A 39 3.06 -1.08 0.00
C ARG A 39 2.49 -2.00 -1.06
N LEU A 40 3.23 -2.19 -2.13
CA LEU A 40 2.97 -3.26 -3.09
C LEU A 40 3.69 -4.50 -2.59
N GLN A 41 2.94 -5.53 -2.20
CA GLN A 41 3.49 -6.77 -1.65
C GLN A 41 3.33 -7.91 -2.65
N PHE A 42 4.35 -8.74 -2.77
CA PHE A 42 4.34 -9.92 -3.62
C PHE A 42 5.20 -11.03 -3.00
N THR A 43 5.10 -12.24 -3.54
CA THR A 43 5.90 -13.39 -3.09
C THR A 43 6.78 -13.83 -4.24
N ASP A 44 8.07 -14.03 -3.98
CA ASP A 44 8.98 -14.58 -4.99
C ASP A 44 8.84 -16.10 -5.15
N ILE A 45 9.61 -16.68 -6.07
CA ILE A 45 9.55 -18.11 -6.39
C ILE A 45 10.03 -19.01 -5.25
N LEU A 46 10.77 -18.46 -4.27
CA LEU A 46 11.21 -19.18 -3.08
C LEU A 46 10.20 -19.07 -1.94
N GLY A 47 9.08 -18.38 -2.16
CA GLY A 47 8.05 -18.17 -1.15
C GLY A 47 8.33 -17.01 -0.19
N ILE A 48 9.33 -16.18 -0.48
CA ILE A 48 9.70 -15.05 0.39
C ILE A 48 8.81 -13.84 0.05
N ASN A 49 8.18 -13.26 1.07
CA ASN A 49 7.41 -12.03 0.90
C ASN A 49 8.35 -10.84 0.68
N LYS A 50 8.10 -10.10 -0.40
CA LYS A 50 8.79 -8.87 -0.77
C LYS A 50 7.78 -7.73 -0.78
N ASN A 51 8.27 -6.51 -0.59
CA ASN A 51 7.42 -5.32 -0.69
C ASN A 51 8.19 -4.12 -1.22
N VAL A 52 7.48 -3.23 -1.91
CA VAL A 52 7.96 -1.93 -2.36
C VAL A 52 7.10 -0.85 -1.73
N GLU A 53 7.74 0.09 -1.04
CA GLU A 53 7.06 1.23 -0.41
C GLU A 53 6.98 2.40 -1.40
N ILE A 54 5.76 2.90 -1.60
CA ILE A 54 5.42 3.93 -2.57
C ILE A 54 4.95 5.17 -1.80
N PRO A 55 5.52 6.36 -2.04
CA PRO A 55 5.01 7.59 -1.45
C PRO A 55 3.70 8.02 -2.11
N ALA A 56 2.84 8.75 -1.38
CA ALA A 56 1.56 9.25 -1.88
C ALA A 56 1.62 9.98 -3.24
N SER A 57 2.73 10.67 -3.52
CA SER A 57 2.98 11.34 -4.81
C SER A 57 3.06 10.39 -6.02
N GLN A 58 3.22 9.09 -5.78
CA GLN A 58 3.32 8.06 -6.83
C GLN A 58 2.15 7.06 -6.81
N PHE A 59 1.13 7.24 -5.98
CA PHE A 59 -0.01 6.30 -5.93
C PHE A 59 -0.70 6.13 -7.28
N GLU A 60 -0.87 7.21 -8.02
CA GLU A 60 -1.50 7.15 -9.33
C GLU A 60 -0.69 6.28 -10.31
N LYS A 61 0.64 6.37 -10.25
CA LYS A 61 1.55 5.55 -11.06
C LYS A 61 1.53 4.08 -10.60
N ALA A 62 1.54 3.84 -9.30
CA ALA A 62 1.45 2.50 -8.72
C ALA A 62 0.17 1.77 -9.11
N LEU A 63 -0.98 2.44 -8.98
CA LEU A 63 -2.27 1.85 -9.32
C LEU A 63 -2.49 1.69 -10.83
N SER A 64 -1.67 2.32 -11.69
CA SER A 64 -1.62 2.03 -13.12
C SER A 64 -0.79 0.80 -13.47
N GLY A 65 -0.02 0.25 -12.53
CA GLY A 65 0.94 -0.82 -12.80
C GLY A 65 2.30 -0.35 -13.34
N ASP A 66 2.60 0.95 -13.25
CA ASP A 66 3.79 1.57 -13.86
C ASP A 66 4.99 1.65 -12.90
N ILE A 67 4.93 0.98 -11.74
CA ILE A 67 6.05 0.92 -10.81
C ILE A 67 7.02 -0.16 -11.26
N MET A 68 8.22 0.29 -11.63
CA MET A 68 9.35 -0.57 -11.94
C MET A 68 10.13 -0.88 -10.68
N PHE A 69 10.57 -2.13 -10.55
CA PHE A 69 11.53 -2.55 -9.54
C PHE A 69 12.58 -3.45 -10.17
N ASP A 70 13.76 -3.51 -9.55
CA ASP A 70 14.86 -4.31 -10.03
C ASP A 70 14.63 -5.81 -9.72
N GLY A 71 14.37 -6.59 -10.78
CA GLY A 71 14.17 -8.03 -10.70
C GLY A 71 15.40 -8.80 -10.23
N SER A 72 16.60 -8.19 -10.22
CA SER A 72 17.81 -8.81 -9.67
C SER A 72 17.69 -9.10 -8.16
N SER A 73 16.82 -8.36 -7.46
CA SER A 73 16.54 -8.55 -6.03
C SER A 73 15.62 -9.74 -5.72
N ILE A 74 15.18 -10.48 -6.75
CA ILE A 74 14.40 -11.71 -6.64
C ILE A 74 15.30 -12.91 -6.93
N GLU A 75 15.53 -13.75 -5.91
CA GLU A 75 16.34 -14.95 -6.06
C GLU A 75 15.68 -15.98 -6.99
N GLY A 76 16.46 -16.49 -7.94
CA GLY A 76 16.05 -17.53 -8.88
C GLY A 76 15.33 -17.05 -10.15
N PHE A 77 15.22 -15.73 -10.35
CA PHE A 77 14.70 -15.16 -11.60
C PHE A 77 15.75 -14.77 -12.66
N VAL A 78 17.06 -14.94 -12.41
CA VAL A 78 18.08 -14.25 -13.24
C VAL A 78 19.01 -15.20 -14.00
N ARG A 79 18.93 -15.15 -15.34
CA ARG A 79 20.12 -15.15 -16.20
C ARG A 79 20.39 -13.70 -16.62
N ILE A 80 21.17 -13.01 -15.81
CA ILE A 80 22.12 -11.91 -16.13
C ILE A 80 21.81 -11.01 -17.36
N GLU A 81 20.59 -10.52 -17.59
CA GLU A 81 20.34 -9.36 -18.47
C GLU A 81 19.15 -8.55 -17.93
N GLU A 82 19.43 -7.28 -17.59
CA GLU A 82 18.52 -6.16 -17.28
C GLU A 82 17.02 -6.51 -17.16
N SER A 83 16.58 -6.96 -15.98
CA SER A 83 15.17 -7.33 -15.76
C SER A 83 14.46 -6.25 -14.93
N ASP A 84 14.24 -5.07 -15.53
CA ASP A 84 13.24 -4.13 -15.01
C ASP A 84 11.88 -4.83 -15.03
N MET A 85 11.23 -4.96 -13.87
CA MET A 85 9.95 -5.63 -13.73
C MET A 85 8.86 -4.65 -13.31
N LEU A 86 7.64 -4.82 -13.83
CA LEU A 86 6.47 -4.05 -13.45
C LEU A 86 5.64 -4.77 -12.38
N LEU A 87 5.11 -4.01 -11.42
CA LEU A 87 4.13 -4.49 -10.46
C LEU A 87 2.74 -3.98 -10.83
N LEU A 88 1.85 -4.89 -11.23
CA LEU A 88 0.44 -4.60 -11.42
C LEU A 88 -0.33 -4.94 -10.13
N PRO A 89 -0.89 -3.96 -9.41
CA PRO A 89 -1.62 -4.22 -8.17
C PRO A 89 -3.00 -4.83 -8.42
N ASP A 90 -3.38 -5.77 -7.57
CA ASP A 90 -4.76 -6.23 -7.46
C ASP A 90 -5.52 -5.32 -6.48
N LEU A 91 -6.43 -4.49 -7.01
CA LEU A 91 -7.18 -3.52 -6.22
C LEU A 91 -8.10 -4.16 -5.18
N SER A 92 -8.53 -5.41 -5.40
CA SER A 92 -9.37 -6.16 -4.44
C SER A 92 -8.62 -6.54 -3.17
N THR A 93 -7.28 -6.43 -3.17
CA THR A 93 -6.42 -6.71 -2.02
C THR A 93 -6.07 -5.48 -1.19
N PHE A 94 -6.56 -4.30 -1.58
CA PHE A 94 -6.22 -3.04 -0.92
C PHE A 94 -6.73 -3.00 0.53
N GLN A 95 -5.83 -2.68 1.47
CA GLN A 95 -6.18 -2.50 2.88
C GLN A 95 -5.45 -1.30 3.46
N VAL A 96 -6.12 -0.60 4.38
CA VAL A 96 -5.53 0.53 5.10
C VAL A 96 -5.23 0.13 6.54
N PHE A 97 -3.95 0.20 6.90
CA PHE A 97 -3.51 0.00 8.27
C PHE A 97 -3.74 1.29 9.07
N PRO A 98 -4.34 1.21 10.27
CA PRO A 98 -4.46 2.38 11.15
C PRO A 98 -3.07 2.81 11.62
N TRP A 99 -2.80 4.12 11.63
CA TRP A 99 -1.64 4.63 12.37
C TRP A 99 -1.90 4.57 13.87
N GLU A 100 -0.92 4.10 14.65
CA GLU A 100 -0.95 4.29 16.10
C GLU A 100 -0.76 5.77 16.40
N THR A 101 -1.84 6.48 16.77
CA THR A 101 -1.68 7.75 17.49
C THR A 101 -1.15 7.40 18.88
N ARG A 102 0.18 7.37 19.04
CA ARG A 102 0.81 7.40 20.37
C ARG A 102 0.36 8.69 21.04
N ARG A 103 -0.65 8.60 21.90
CA ARG A 103 -1.06 9.71 22.77
C ARG A 103 0.10 9.96 23.74
N ILE A 104 1.03 10.82 23.35
CA ILE A 104 1.96 11.43 24.30
C ILE A 104 1.10 12.38 25.11
N GLY A 105 0.51 11.85 26.19
CA GLY A 105 -0.15 12.67 27.18
C GLY A 105 0.90 13.58 27.80
N SER A 106 0.83 14.87 27.50
CA SER A 106 1.40 15.91 28.34
C SER A 106 0.78 15.75 29.73
N ALA A 107 1.52 15.11 30.63
CA ALA A 107 1.26 15.21 32.06
C ALA A 107 1.43 16.69 32.43
N GLY A 108 0.35 17.29 32.91
CA GLY A 108 0.41 18.56 33.63
C GLY A 108 1.00 18.38 35.02
#